data_AF-A0A8J5IFZ3-F1
#
_entry.id   AF-A0A8J5IFZ3-F1
#
_cell.length_a   1.000
_cell.length_b   1.000
_cell.length_c   1.000
_cell.angle_alpha   90.00
_cell.angle_beta   90.00
_cell.angle_gamma   90.00
#
_symmetry.space_group_name_H-M   'P 1'
#
loop_
_entity.id
_entity.type
_entity.pdbx_description
1 polymer ?
#
loop_
_entity_poly.entity_id
_entity_poly.type
_entity_poly.pdbx_seq_one_letter_code
_entity_poly.pdbx_strand_id
1 'polypeptide(L)'
;MLVMTQLPNAQYHTEMAGVTRDNVIATILPLFVFGLLQIVSFVLLVVVIMRNCGMRALYQLAFVLTTQRSLVLCKMLLWVVITLSFRVIHFDELFYGAYQDADGKNRGEVNGTLVLDLCAWDTHALATMVLAIMAEEVSGYKISINKGGAGVDITERMSSVGSGKCTPTHLNVEVWTSSTLSDLRVYFNESYQVGGVGYFGLSGVYTTHQFVLDGMKATPPYFPDFWKHYKTSEALIDALNVVSFKSKSKCYPPADTICADGTMGCKDNCEQTEACAERESNGKDCLVLALMVPDYDQGYFQAVFDNLDIPAYFCFIGYDGVNQFAADAAKTGDPVLFYHYEPDLFHVTNKGKFDRVALPRTDPERVKLATGDYGEHGFGIKLVTL
;
A
#
# COMPACT_ATOMS: atom_id res chain seq x y z
N MET A 1 10.68 -0.98 -30.37
CA MET A 1 11.82 -0.07 -30.64
C MET A 1 12.56 -0.37 -31.93
N LEU A 2 13.41 -1.41 -32.06
CA LEU A 2 14.24 -1.60 -33.26
C LEU A 2 13.42 -1.81 -34.55
N VAL A 3 12.35 -2.61 -34.48
CA VAL A 3 11.41 -2.81 -35.60
C VAL A 3 10.68 -1.51 -35.96
N MET A 4 10.34 -0.69 -34.97
CA MET A 4 9.62 0.57 -35.18
C MET A 4 10.47 1.60 -35.93
N THR A 5 11.80 1.62 -35.73
CA THR A 5 12.71 2.48 -36.51
C THR A 5 12.84 2.09 -37.98
N GLN A 6 12.34 0.92 -38.38
CA GLN A 6 12.39 0.44 -39.77
C GLN A 6 11.04 0.58 -40.50
N LEU A 7 9.99 1.06 -39.82
CA LEU A 7 8.67 1.19 -40.42
C LEU A 7 8.56 2.50 -41.23
N PRO A 8 7.99 2.47 -42.45
CA PRO A 8 7.86 3.67 -43.30
C PRO A 8 7.01 4.79 -42.69
N ASN A 9 6.13 4.44 -41.75
CA ASN A 9 5.25 5.37 -41.04
C ASN A 9 5.88 5.94 -39.75
N ALA A 10 7.09 5.52 -39.36
CA ALA A 10 7.77 5.99 -38.15
C ALA A 10 7.93 7.52 -38.11
N GLN A 11 8.06 8.16 -39.27
CA GLN A 11 8.13 9.62 -39.44
C GLN A 11 6.88 10.39 -38.99
N TYR A 12 5.74 9.70 -38.83
CA TYR A 12 4.48 10.30 -38.41
C TYR A 12 4.20 10.13 -36.90
N HIS A 13 5.07 9.42 -36.18
CA HIS A 13 4.95 9.23 -34.74
C HIS A 13 5.84 10.25 -34.00
N THR A 14 5.23 11.17 -33.26
CA THR A 14 5.92 12.19 -32.45
C THR A 14 6.90 11.59 -31.44
N GLU A 15 6.58 10.41 -30.91
CA GLU A 15 7.39 9.58 -30.01
C GLU A 15 8.73 9.11 -30.62
N MET A 16 8.84 9.12 -31.95
CA MET A 16 10.01 8.64 -32.70
C MET A 16 10.95 9.77 -33.14
N ALA A 17 10.65 11.02 -32.80
CA ALA A 17 11.48 12.18 -33.13
C ALA A 17 12.87 12.08 -32.45
N GLY A 18 13.94 11.98 -33.24
CA GLY A 18 15.31 11.82 -32.74
C GLY A 18 15.73 10.39 -32.38
N VAL A 19 14.84 9.41 -32.54
CA VAL A 19 15.13 7.99 -32.30
C VAL A 19 15.79 7.38 -33.53
N THR A 20 17.13 7.23 -33.51
CA THR A 20 17.91 6.58 -34.57
C THR A 20 18.27 5.15 -34.20
N ARG A 21 18.55 4.31 -35.21
CA ARG A 21 18.98 2.91 -35.01
C ARG A 21 20.20 2.82 -34.10
N ASP A 22 21.17 3.72 -34.25
CA ASP A 22 22.41 3.70 -33.49
C ASP A 22 22.18 4.05 -32.02
N ASN A 23 21.32 5.03 -31.74
CA ASN A 23 20.91 5.37 -30.38
C ASN A 23 20.18 4.18 -29.72
N VAL A 24 19.24 3.56 -30.44
CA VAL A 24 18.50 2.40 -29.94
C VAL A 24 19.42 1.22 -29.65
N ILE A 25 20.40 0.92 -30.52
CA ILE A 25 21.34 -0.18 -30.30
C ILE A 25 22.24 0.11 -29.09
N ALA A 26 22.78 1.32 -28.97
CA ALA A 26 23.63 1.71 -27.85
C ALA A 26 22.91 1.61 -26.49
N THR A 27 21.61 1.94 -26.45
CA THR A 27 20.80 1.85 -25.23
C THR A 27 20.38 0.41 -24.89
N ILE A 28 20.12 -0.45 -25.88
CA ILE A 28 19.60 -1.81 -25.63
C ILE A 28 20.74 -2.83 -25.40
N LEU A 29 21.94 -2.62 -25.95
CA LEU A 29 23.06 -3.57 -25.82
C LEU A 29 23.39 -3.94 -24.36
N PRO A 30 23.48 -2.99 -23.40
CA PRO A 30 23.70 -3.32 -21.99
C PRO A 30 22.58 -4.20 -21.39
N LEU A 31 21.33 -4.00 -21.82
CA LEU A 31 20.19 -4.80 -21.37
C LEU A 31 20.28 -6.26 -21.86
N PHE A 32 20.74 -6.47 -23.11
CA PHE A 32 20.98 -7.82 -23.62
C PHE A 32 22.10 -8.53 -22.87
N VAL A 33 23.20 -7.84 -22.57
CA VAL A 33 24.31 -8.39 -21.78
C VAL A 33 23.82 -8.76 -20.38
N PHE A 34 23.05 -7.89 -19.74
CA PHE A 34 22.45 -8.16 -18.44
C PHE A 34 21.49 -9.35 -18.47
N GLY A 35 20.60 -9.43 -19.48
CA GLY A 35 19.69 -10.57 -19.66
C GLY A 35 20.44 -11.89 -19.85
N LEU A 36 21.55 -11.88 -20.61
CA LEU A 36 22.37 -13.07 -20.82
C LEU A 36 23.06 -13.52 -19.52
N LEU A 37 23.55 -12.57 -18.71
CA LEU A 37 24.09 -12.87 -17.37
C LEU A 37 23.03 -13.47 -16.44
N GLN A 38 21.80 -12.98 -16.48
CA GLN A 38 20.70 -13.55 -15.70
C GLN A 38 20.39 -14.99 -16.12
N ILE A 39 20.35 -15.29 -17.42
CA ILE A 39 20.14 -16.64 -17.93
C ILE A 39 21.25 -17.58 -17.44
N VAL A 40 22.51 -17.16 -17.54
CA VAL A 40 23.66 -17.94 -17.05
C VAL A 40 23.54 -18.19 -15.54
N SER A 41 23.21 -17.17 -14.76
CA SER A 41 23.02 -17.29 -13.31
C SER A 41 21.89 -18.26 -12.95
N PHE A 42 20.77 -18.18 -13.66
CA PHE A 42 19.64 -19.09 -13.49
C PHE A 42 20.02 -20.55 -13.81
N VAL A 43 20.73 -20.77 -14.92
CA VAL A 43 21.21 -22.12 -15.29
C VAL A 43 22.15 -22.67 -14.21
N LEU A 44 23.08 -21.85 -13.70
CA LEU A 44 23.98 -22.25 -12.62
C LEU A 44 23.21 -22.62 -11.36
N LEU A 45 22.22 -21.81 -10.96
CA LEU A 45 21.34 -22.09 -9.82
C LEU A 45 20.61 -23.42 -10.00
N VAL A 46 20.04 -23.67 -11.18
CA VAL A 46 19.35 -24.91 -11.51
C VAL A 46 20.29 -26.12 -11.42
N VAL A 47 21.53 -26.01 -11.90
CA VAL A 47 22.55 -27.07 -11.77
C VAL A 47 22.90 -27.32 -10.31
N VAL A 48 23.07 -26.28 -9.50
CA VAL A 48 23.35 -26.40 -8.06
C VAL A 48 22.21 -27.10 -7.33
N ILE A 49 20.96 -26.71 -7.61
CA ILE A 49 19.76 -27.33 -7.02
C ILE A 49 19.64 -28.80 -7.44
N MET A 50 19.89 -29.12 -8.71
CA MET A 50 19.87 -30.50 -9.20
C MET A 50 20.96 -31.35 -8.51
N ARG A 51 22.16 -30.80 -8.34
CA ARG A 51 23.30 -31.52 -7.75
C ARG A 51 23.20 -31.69 -6.24
N ASN A 52 22.69 -30.69 -5.52
CA ASN A 52 22.68 -30.69 -4.05
C ASN A 52 21.35 -31.17 -3.46
N CYS A 53 20.22 -30.93 -4.13
CA CYS A 53 18.88 -31.22 -3.60
C CYS A 53 18.18 -32.38 -4.32
N GLY A 54 18.75 -32.92 -5.40
CA GLY A 54 18.16 -34.03 -6.17
C GLY A 54 16.82 -33.71 -6.86
N MET A 55 16.43 -32.43 -6.89
CA MET A 55 15.15 -31.99 -7.43
C MET A 55 15.18 -31.87 -8.95
N ARG A 56 14.16 -32.40 -9.63
CA ARG A 56 13.98 -32.22 -11.09
C ARG A 56 13.35 -30.85 -11.39
N ALA A 57 14.17 -29.80 -11.40
CA ALA A 57 13.74 -28.41 -11.57
C ALA A 57 12.91 -28.18 -12.85
N LEU A 58 13.26 -28.82 -13.97
CA LEU A 58 12.50 -28.72 -15.22
C LEU A 58 11.08 -29.31 -15.12
N TYR A 59 10.90 -30.34 -14.29
CA TYR A 59 9.59 -30.94 -14.07
C TYR A 59 8.69 -30.02 -13.24
N GLN A 60 9.25 -29.37 -12.22
CA GLN A 60 8.54 -28.36 -11.41
C GLN A 60 8.18 -27.14 -12.25
N LEU A 61 9.09 -26.67 -13.12
CA LEU A 61 8.80 -25.59 -14.05
C LEU A 61 7.68 -25.96 -15.02
N ALA A 62 7.75 -27.15 -15.63
CA ALA A 62 6.70 -27.64 -16.52
C ALA A 62 5.35 -27.78 -15.79
N PHE A 63 5.35 -28.27 -14.55
CA PHE A 63 4.16 -28.34 -13.71
C PHE A 63 3.59 -26.94 -13.47
N VAL A 64 4.38 -25.97 -13.01
CA VAL A 64 3.90 -24.59 -12.77
C VAL A 64 3.38 -23.96 -14.05
N LEU A 65 4.10 -24.09 -15.17
CA LEU A 65 3.68 -23.52 -16.46
C LEU A 65 2.42 -24.17 -17.02
N THR A 66 2.13 -25.43 -16.66
CA THR A 66 0.93 -26.15 -17.09
C THR A 66 -0.26 -25.85 -16.17
N THR A 67 -0.06 -25.94 -14.85
CA THR A 67 -1.11 -25.84 -13.84
C THR A 67 -1.49 -24.38 -13.54
N GLN A 68 -0.55 -23.45 -13.69
CA GLN A 68 -0.72 -22.03 -13.36
C GLN A 68 -0.50 -21.12 -14.57
N ARG A 69 -0.73 -21.64 -15.79
CA ARG A 69 -0.44 -20.95 -17.06
C ARG A 69 -1.05 -19.55 -17.14
N SER A 70 -2.32 -19.40 -16.74
CA SER A 70 -3.02 -18.12 -16.72
C SER A 70 -2.38 -17.14 -15.74
N LEU A 71 -2.05 -17.61 -14.53
CA LEU A 71 -1.40 -16.79 -13.50
C LEU A 71 0.00 -16.34 -13.92
N VAL A 72 0.77 -17.21 -14.57
CA VAL A 72 2.09 -16.87 -15.13
C VAL A 72 1.97 -15.87 -16.28
N LEU A 73 1.01 -16.08 -17.18
CA LEU A 73 0.77 -15.17 -18.32
C LEU A 73 0.34 -13.77 -17.85
N CYS A 74 -0.59 -13.68 -16.90
CA CYS A 74 -1.02 -12.42 -16.30
C CYS A 74 0.15 -11.69 -15.62
N LYS A 75 0.97 -12.41 -14.86
CA LYS A 75 2.16 -11.83 -14.20
C LYS A 75 3.20 -11.35 -15.21
N MET A 76 3.43 -12.10 -16.28
CA MET A 76 4.39 -11.73 -17.33
C MET A 76 3.91 -10.50 -18.13
N LEU A 77 2.63 -10.46 -18.51
CA LEU A 77 2.04 -9.31 -19.20
C LEU A 77 2.13 -8.05 -18.34
N LEU A 78 1.84 -8.17 -17.05
CA LEU A 78 1.95 -7.05 -16.12
C LEU A 78 3.40 -6.57 -15.95
N TRP A 79 4.37 -7.48 -15.85
CA TRP A 79 5.80 -7.14 -15.80
C TRP A 79 6.24 -6.36 -17.04
N VAL A 80 5.80 -6.78 -18.23
CA VAL A 80 6.08 -6.06 -19.48
C VAL A 80 5.52 -4.63 -19.41
N VAL A 81 4.32 -4.44 -18.85
CA VAL A 81 3.72 -3.11 -18.75
C VAL A 81 4.38 -2.23 -17.68
N ILE A 82 4.77 -2.75 -16.51
CA ILE A 82 5.51 -1.97 -15.49
C ILE A 82 6.86 -1.48 -16.05
N THR A 83 7.51 -2.28 -16.90
CA THR A 83 8.78 -1.89 -17.54
C THR A 83 8.61 -0.89 -18.69
N LEU A 84 7.41 -0.80 -19.27
CA LEU A 84 7.07 0.23 -20.24
C LEU A 84 6.61 1.46 -19.45
N SER A 85 7.54 2.36 -19.16
CA SER A 85 7.25 3.63 -18.49
C SER A 85 6.32 4.50 -19.34
N PHE A 86 5.01 4.37 -19.16
CA PHE A 86 4.01 5.22 -19.80
C PHE A 86 3.79 6.47 -18.95
N ARG A 87 3.80 7.65 -19.60
CA ARG A 87 3.37 8.90 -18.97
C ARG A 87 1.84 8.89 -18.91
N VAL A 88 1.28 8.88 -17.71
CA VAL A 88 -0.17 8.97 -17.51
C VAL A 88 -0.56 10.45 -17.42
N ILE A 89 -1.61 10.83 -18.15
CA ILE A 89 -2.27 12.14 -18.03
C ILE A 89 -3.37 12.00 -16.98
N HIS A 90 -3.43 12.91 -16.01
CA HIS A 90 -4.50 12.95 -15.01
C HIS A 90 -5.79 13.50 -15.63
N PHE A 91 -6.92 12.83 -15.42
CA PHE A 91 -8.24 13.26 -15.90
C PHE A 91 -9.21 13.44 -14.73
N ASP A 92 -9.91 14.59 -14.68
CA ASP A 92 -10.88 14.96 -13.65
C ASP A 92 -12.32 14.90 -14.17
N GLU A 93 -13.15 14.05 -13.54
CA GLU A 93 -14.63 14.01 -13.47
C GLU A 93 -15.17 12.58 -13.26
N LEU A 94 -16.36 12.47 -12.65
CA LEU A 94 -17.01 11.24 -12.20
C LEU A 94 -17.59 10.42 -13.38
N PHE A 95 -17.00 9.25 -13.65
CA PHE A 95 -17.47 8.21 -14.57
C PHE A 95 -17.32 8.51 -16.07
N TYR A 96 -16.55 7.67 -16.77
CA TYR A 96 -16.26 7.80 -18.18
C TYR A 96 -16.60 6.52 -18.94
N GLY A 97 -17.49 6.64 -19.92
CA GLY A 97 -17.82 5.56 -20.85
C GLY A 97 -16.77 5.38 -21.94
N ALA A 98 -16.81 4.24 -22.63
CA ALA A 98 -15.97 4.01 -23.80
C ALA A 98 -16.21 5.07 -24.88
N TYR A 99 -15.15 5.45 -25.61
CA TYR A 99 -15.19 6.46 -26.68
C TYR A 99 -15.63 7.87 -26.23
N GLN A 100 -15.40 8.21 -24.96
CA GLN A 100 -15.49 9.59 -24.50
C GLN A 100 -14.60 10.49 -25.38
N ASP A 101 -15.09 11.68 -25.71
CA ASP A 101 -14.28 12.66 -26.43
C ASP A 101 -13.27 13.34 -25.49
N ALA A 102 -12.12 13.76 -26.03
CA ALA A 102 -11.07 14.41 -25.27
C ALA A 102 -11.52 15.74 -24.63
N ASP A 103 -12.57 16.36 -25.19
CA ASP A 103 -13.17 17.60 -24.70
C ASP A 103 -14.20 17.38 -23.57
N GLY A 104 -14.54 16.12 -23.24
CA GLY A 104 -15.48 15.77 -22.18
C GLY A 104 -16.95 16.15 -22.44
N LYS A 105 -17.33 16.47 -23.68
CA LYS A 105 -18.70 16.87 -24.04
C LYS A 105 -19.63 15.67 -24.19
N ASN A 106 -19.10 14.51 -24.52
CA ASN A 106 -19.80 13.24 -24.53
C ASN A 106 -19.33 12.40 -23.34
N ARG A 107 -20.25 11.77 -22.60
CA ARG A 107 -19.92 10.87 -21.48
C ARG A 107 -19.50 9.46 -21.91
N GLY A 108 -19.61 9.14 -23.20
CA GLY A 108 -19.24 7.82 -23.75
C GLY A 108 -20.31 6.74 -23.53
N GLU A 109 -20.02 5.52 -23.99
CA GLU A 109 -20.90 4.35 -23.86
C GLU A 109 -20.51 3.51 -22.63
N VAL A 110 -21.48 3.18 -21.77
CA VAL A 110 -21.24 2.29 -20.61
C VAL A 110 -21.87 0.91 -20.81
N ASN A 111 -22.98 0.83 -21.54
CA ASN A 111 -23.67 -0.44 -21.74
C ASN A 111 -22.83 -1.39 -22.62
N GLY A 112 -22.55 -2.59 -22.10
CA GLY A 112 -21.73 -3.59 -22.79
C GLY A 112 -20.22 -3.34 -22.73
N THR A 113 -19.75 -2.48 -21.84
CA THR A 113 -18.32 -2.26 -21.57
C THR A 113 -17.84 -2.99 -20.33
N LEU A 114 -16.54 -3.22 -20.25
CA LEU A 114 -15.87 -3.64 -19.03
C LEU A 114 -15.62 -2.39 -18.15
N VAL A 115 -16.40 -2.27 -17.08
CA VAL A 115 -16.28 -1.18 -16.09
C VAL A 115 -15.20 -1.50 -15.06
N LEU A 116 -14.17 -0.65 -14.95
CA LEU A 116 -13.10 -0.73 -13.96
C LEU A 116 -13.22 0.43 -12.96
N ASP A 117 -12.93 0.17 -11.68
CA ASP A 117 -12.83 1.25 -10.68
C ASP A 117 -11.50 1.98 -10.81
N LEU A 118 -11.48 3.28 -10.53
CA LEU A 118 -10.29 4.12 -10.45
C LEU A 118 -10.32 4.92 -9.15
N CYS A 119 -9.36 4.66 -8.28
CA CYS A 119 -9.21 5.37 -7.02
C CYS A 119 -8.16 6.50 -7.10
N ALA A 120 -8.18 7.37 -6.10
CA ALA A 120 -7.38 8.59 -6.09
C ALA A 120 -5.89 8.39 -5.73
N TRP A 121 -5.47 7.20 -5.29
CA TRP A 121 -4.07 6.94 -4.95
C TRP A 121 -3.28 6.36 -6.13
N ASP A 122 -2.01 6.74 -6.22
CA ASP A 122 -1.18 6.60 -7.43
C ASP A 122 -1.06 5.15 -7.93
N THR A 123 -0.94 4.20 -7.01
CA THR A 123 -0.68 2.80 -7.37
C THR A 123 -1.91 2.13 -7.97
N HIS A 124 -3.09 2.44 -7.42
CA HIS A 124 -4.36 1.96 -7.94
C HIS A 124 -4.65 2.61 -9.29
N ALA A 125 -4.42 3.91 -9.40
CA ALA A 125 -4.58 4.62 -10.66
C ALA A 125 -3.69 4.03 -11.76
N LEU A 126 -2.41 3.81 -11.46
CA LEU A 126 -1.46 3.20 -12.39
C LEU A 126 -1.91 1.78 -12.78
N ALA A 127 -2.20 0.92 -11.81
CA ALA A 127 -2.59 -0.48 -12.06
C ALA A 127 -3.88 -0.57 -12.88
N THR A 128 -4.86 0.30 -12.60
CA THR A 128 -6.14 0.35 -13.30
C THR A 128 -5.96 0.79 -14.74
N MET A 129 -5.19 1.85 -14.98
CA MET A 129 -4.93 2.34 -16.35
C MET A 129 -4.17 1.30 -17.17
N VAL A 130 -3.21 0.62 -16.56
CA VAL A 130 -2.48 -0.49 -17.19
C VAL A 130 -3.43 -1.61 -17.58
N LEU A 131 -4.35 -2.00 -16.70
CA LEU A 131 -5.35 -3.02 -17.00
C LEU A 131 -6.31 -2.59 -18.10
N ALA A 132 -6.76 -1.34 -18.09
CA ALA A 132 -7.62 -0.78 -19.12
C ALA A 132 -6.98 -0.92 -20.51
N ILE A 133 -5.74 -0.45 -20.66
CA ILE A 133 -5.00 -0.54 -21.93
C ILE A 133 -4.85 -2.01 -22.37
N MET A 134 -4.50 -2.92 -21.46
CA MET A 134 -4.40 -4.34 -21.80
C MET A 134 -5.74 -4.93 -22.26
N ALA A 135 -6.83 -4.59 -21.58
CA ALA A 135 -8.15 -5.08 -21.93
C ALA A 135 -8.61 -4.55 -23.30
N GLU A 136 -8.33 -3.29 -23.62
CA GLU A 136 -8.64 -2.70 -24.93
C GLU A 136 -7.75 -3.24 -26.05
N GLU A 137 -6.43 -3.13 -25.90
CA GLU A 137 -5.48 -3.39 -27.00
C GLU A 137 -5.26 -4.88 -27.26
N VAL A 138 -5.25 -5.70 -26.21
CA VAL A 138 -4.93 -7.14 -26.34
C VAL A 138 -6.19 -7.97 -26.50
N SER A 139 -7.25 -7.62 -25.76
CA SER A 139 -8.48 -8.42 -25.70
C SER A 139 -9.65 -7.81 -26.48
N GLY A 140 -9.55 -6.56 -26.93
CA GLY A 140 -10.59 -5.89 -27.70
C GLY A 140 -11.82 -5.48 -26.88
N TYR A 141 -11.72 -5.44 -25.55
CA TYR A 141 -12.82 -4.93 -24.72
C TYR A 141 -13.02 -3.43 -24.96
N LYS A 142 -14.26 -2.97 -24.82
CA LYS A 142 -14.55 -1.56 -24.59
C LYS A 142 -14.42 -1.30 -23.09
N ILE A 143 -13.65 -0.30 -22.67
CA ILE A 143 -13.48 0.01 -21.24
C ILE A 143 -14.31 1.22 -20.83
N SER A 144 -14.85 1.15 -19.62
CA SER A 144 -15.38 2.32 -18.92
C SER A 144 -14.72 2.42 -17.56
N ILE A 145 -14.47 3.65 -17.12
CA ILE A 145 -13.78 3.93 -15.87
C ILE A 145 -14.76 4.60 -14.92
N ASN A 146 -14.93 3.99 -13.75
CA ASN A 146 -15.67 4.59 -12.64
C ASN A 146 -14.68 5.22 -11.66
N LYS A 147 -14.70 6.54 -11.50
CA LYS A 147 -13.94 7.23 -10.44
C LYS A 147 -14.68 7.03 -9.12
N GLY A 148 -14.48 5.87 -8.51
CA GLY A 148 -15.21 5.46 -7.31
C GLY A 148 -14.46 5.81 -6.01
N GLY A 149 -15.26 6.06 -4.96
CA GLY A 149 -14.79 6.37 -3.60
C GLY A 149 -14.14 5.19 -2.87
N ALA A 150 -13.84 5.41 -1.58
CA ALA A 150 -12.95 4.65 -0.69
C ALA A 150 -13.01 3.10 -0.81
N GLY A 151 -11.89 2.46 -0.44
CA GLY A 151 -11.54 1.06 -0.72
C GLY A 151 -12.59 0.00 -0.42
N VAL A 152 -13.40 0.18 0.63
CA VAL A 152 -14.44 -0.78 1.06
C VAL A 152 -15.68 -0.76 0.16
N ASP A 153 -16.10 0.43 -0.30
CA ASP A 153 -17.26 0.58 -1.18
C ASP A 153 -17.02 -0.05 -2.55
N ILE A 154 -15.76 -0.18 -2.97
CA ILE A 154 -15.41 -0.78 -4.27
C ILE A 154 -15.87 -2.23 -4.34
N THR A 155 -15.79 -2.98 -3.24
CA THR A 155 -16.19 -4.38 -3.24
C THR A 155 -17.70 -4.55 -3.22
N GLU A 156 -18.41 -3.67 -2.52
CA GLU A 156 -19.87 -3.60 -2.64
C GLU A 156 -20.30 -3.25 -4.09
N ARG A 157 -19.57 -2.36 -4.78
CA ARG A 157 -19.82 -2.05 -6.21
C ARG A 157 -19.62 -3.23 -7.15
N MET A 158 -18.85 -4.24 -6.76
CA MET A 158 -18.70 -5.50 -7.51
C MET A 158 -19.83 -6.50 -7.23
N SER A 159 -20.80 -6.15 -6.37
CA SER A 159 -21.95 -6.98 -6.04
C SER A 159 -23.25 -6.46 -6.66
N SER A 160 -24.29 -7.27 -6.65
CA SER A 160 -25.65 -6.93 -7.10
C SER A 160 -26.48 -6.18 -6.04
N VAL A 161 -25.87 -5.86 -4.90
CA VAL A 161 -26.49 -5.16 -3.77
C VAL A 161 -25.83 -3.81 -3.51
N GLY A 162 -26.40 -3.03 -2.59
CA GLY A 162 -25.79 -1.78 -2.14
C GLY A 162 -25.46 -0.78 -3.26
N SER A 163 -24.26 -0.20 -3.20
CA SER A 163 -23.72 0.68 -4.24
C SER A 163 -23.60 0.03 -5.62
N GLY A 164 -23.44 -1.29 -5.72
CA GLY A 164 -23.39 -2.02 -7.00
C GLY A 164 -24.71 -1.98 -7.80
N LYS A 165 -25.83 -1.63 -7.16
CA LYS A 165 -27.09 -1.34 -7.89
C LYS A 165 -27.04 -0.05 -8.70
N CYS A 166 -26.24 0.92 -8.25
CA CYS A 166 -26.19 2.27 -8.82
C CYS A 166 -24.95 2.48 -9.69
N THR A 167 -23.80 1.97 -9.24
CA THR A 167 -22.48 2.16 -9.86
C THR A 167 -21.73 0.82 -9.95
N PRO A 168 -22.25 -0.16 -10.71
CA PRO A 168 -21.62 -1.47 -10.79
C PRO A 168 -20.23 -1.39 -11.41
N THR A 169 -19.28 -2.06 -10.78
CA THR A 169 -17.89 -2.23 -11.26
C THR A 169 -17.62 -3.72 -11.48
N HIS A 170 -16.93 -4.10 -12.55
CA HIS A 170 -16.65 -5.51 -12.83
C HIS A 170 -15.37 -6.00 -12.15
N LEU A 171 -14.40 -5.11 -11.93
CA LEU A 171 -13.10 -5.48 -11.38
C LEU A 171 -12.44 -4.32 -10.63
N ASN A 172 -11.84 -4.65 -9.48
CA ASN A 172 -10.88 -3.82 -8.78
C ASN A 172 -9.50 -4.50 -8.77
N VAL A 173 -8.48 -3.79 -9.22
CA VAL A 173 -7.12 -4.31 -9.41
C VAL A 173 -6.27 -4.24 -8.13
N GLU A 174 -6.65 -3.39 -7.17
CA GLU A 174 -5.92 -3.21 -5.91
C GLU A 174 -6.91 -3.16 -4.73
N VAL A 175 -6.98 -4.27 -3.98
CA VAL A 175 -7.84 -4.45 -2.80
C VAL A 175 -6.98 -4.79 -1.58
N TRP A 176 -7.07 -3.97 -0.53
CA TRP A 176 -6.33 -4.13 0.73
C TRP A 176 -7.05 -5.07 1.70
N THR A 177 -6.84 -6.37 1.51
CA THR A 177 -7.66 -7.42 2.14
C THR A 177 -7.46 -7.62 3.64
N SER A 178 -6.27 -7.38 4.20
CA SER A 178 -5.98 -7.76 5.60
C SER A 178 -6.80 -6.99 6.63
N SER A 179 -7.01 -5.68 6.40
CA SER A 179 -7.75 -4.79 7.30
C SER A 179 -9.24 -4.69 6.97
N THR A 180 -9.65 -5.04 5.75
CA THR A 180 -11.05 -4.91 5.29
C THR A 180 -11.76 -6.26 5.13
N LEU A 181 -11.14 -7.37 5.55
CA LEU A 181 -11.65 -8.72 5.26
C LEU A 181 -13.06 -8.98 5.79
N SER A 182 -13.41 -8.40 6.94
CA SER A 182 -14.77 -8.46 7.51
C SER A 182 -15.80 -7.92 6.53
N ASP A 183 -15.51 -6.77 5.94
CA ASP A 183 -16.42 -6.06 5.03
C ASP A 183 -16.50 -6.77 3.69
N LEU A 184 -15.35 -7.23 3.19
CA LEU A 184 -15.27 -7.97 1.92
C LEU A 184 -16.07 -9.27 1.97
N ARG A 185 -16.12 -9.95 3.12
CA ARG A 185 -16.83 -11.24 3.28
C ARG A 185 -18.31 -11.16 2.99
N VAL A 186 -18.95 -10.00 3.22
CA VAL A 186 -20.38 -9.81 2.97
C VAL A 186 -20.71 -10.07 1.49
N TYR A 187 -19.75 -9.84 0.58
CA TYR A 187 -19.92 -9.95 -0.86
C TYR A 187 -19.25 -11.20 -1.49
N PHE A 188 -18.79 -12.16 -0.69
CA PHE A 188 -18.04 -13.33 -1.18
C PHE A 188 -18.83 -14.29 -2.09
N ASN A 189 -20.16 -14.23 -2.05
CA ASN A 189 -20.98 -15.01 -2.97
C ASN A 189 -20.97 -14.44 -4.40
N GLU A 190 -20.57 -13.19 -4.58
CA GLU A 190 -20.69 -12.45 -5.84
C GLU A 190 -19.34 -11.90 -6.34
N SER A 191 -18.38 -11.71 -5.42
CA SER A 191 -17.02 -11.25 -5.70
C SER A 191 -16.00 -12.13 -5.00
N TYR A 192 -14.84 -12.37 -5.61
CA TYR A 192 -13.77 -13.14 -4.98
C TYR A 192 -12.40 -12.62 -5.39
N GLN A 193 -11.43 -12.78 -4.50
CA GLN A 193 -10.05 -12.38 -4.76
C GLN A 193 -9.37 -13.37 -5.73
N VAL A 194 -8.92 -12.87 -6.88
CA VAL A 194 -8.24 -13.67 -7.92
C VAL A 194 -6.73 -13.83 -7.69
N GLY A 195 -6.17 -13.16 -6.68
CA GLY A 195 -4.75 -13.19 -6.31
C GLY A 195 -4.04 -11.86 -6.51
N GLY A 196 -2.74 -11.83 -6.20
CA GLY A 196 -1.93 -10.59 -6.26
C GLY A 196 -1.42 -10.25 -7.65
N VAL A 197 -1.48 -8.96 -8.01
CA VAL A 197 -1.01 -8.37 -9.28
C VAL A 197 0.49 -8.03 -9.23
N GLY A 198 1.32 -8.93 -8.70
CA GLY A 198 2.79 -8.79 -8.78
C GLY A 198 3.49 -8.05 -7.62
N TYR A 199 2.76 -7.35 -6.75
CA TYR A 199 3.25 -6.93 -5.44
C TYR A 199 2.17 -7.16 -4.37
N PHE A 200 2.58 -7.12 -3.10
CA PHE A 200 1.68 -7.08 -1.97
C PHE A 200 1.89 -5.74 -1.27
N GLY A 201 0.81 -4.98 -1.12
CA GLY A 201 0.82 -3.79 -0.28
C GLY A 201 1.16 -4.17 1.16
N LEU A 202 1.97 -3.35 1.81
CA LEU A 202 2.41 -3.54 3.18
C LEU A 202 2.14 -2.25 3.94
N SER A 203 1.14 -2.27 4.82
CA SER A 203 1.01 -1.25 5.84
C SER A 203 1.80 -1.61 7.10
N GLY A 204 2.18 -0.60 7.87
CA GLY A 204 3.01 -0.83 9.04
C GLY A 204 3.23 0.41 9.87
N VAL A 205 3.89 0.16 11.01
CA VAL A 205 4.44 1.21 11.84
C VAL A 205 5.92 1.34 11.49
N TYR A 206 6.39 2.58 11.37
CA TYR A 206 7.74 2.94 10.97
C TYR A 206 8.36 3.89 12.00
N THR A 207 9.68 3.86 12.06
CA THR A 207 10.51 4.73 12.90
C THR A 207 11.69 5.27 12.10
N THR A 208 12.30 6.37 12.52
CA THR A 208 13.52 6.88 11.89
C THR A 208 14.70 5.93 12.06
N HIS A 209 15.47 5.76 10.98
CA HIS A 209 16.66 4.89 10.99
C HIS A 209 17.70 5.34 12.02
N GLN A 210 17.85 6.65 12.18
CA GLN A 210 18.77 7.22 13.18
C GLN A 210 18.37 6.79 14.60
N PHE A 211 17.08 6.75 14.93
CA PHE A 211 16.61 6.32 16.23
C PHE A 211 16.95 4.84 16.50
N VAL A 212 16.89 3.98 15.48
CA VAL A 212 17.34 2.58 15.58
C VAL A 212 18.84 2.51 15.89
N LEU A 213 19.66 3.27 15.15
CA LEU A 213 21.12 3.31 15.36
C LEU A 213 21.50 3.85 16.75
N ASP A 214 20.75 4.81 17.28
CA ASP A 214 21.00 5.39 18.58
C ASP A 214 20.55 4.48 19.72
N GLY A 215 19.42 3.79 19.56
CA GLY A 215 18.97 2.75 20.49
C GLY A 215 19.96 1.61 20.64
N MET A 216 20.60 1.17 19.54
CA MET A 216 21.66 0.16 19.57
C MET A 216 22.91 0.61 20.36
N LYS A 217 23.18 1.90 20.43
CA LYS A 217 24.33 2.49 21.14
C LYS A 217 24.00 2.89 22.58
N ALA A 218 22.72 2.94 22.95
CA ALA A 218 22.28 3.30 24.28
C ALA A 218 22.75 2.28 25.34
N THR A 219 22.77 2.70 26.60
CA THR A 219 23.13 1.83 27.73
C THR A 219 22.07 1.94 28.83
N PRO A 220 21.23 0.91 29.05
CA PRO A 220 21.15 -0.34 28.26
C PRO A 220 20.64 -0.09 26.83
N PRO A 221 20.96 -0.97 25.87
CA PRO A 221 20.49 -0.83 24.50
C PRO A 221 18.98 -1.04 24.40
N TYR A 222 18.35 -0.34 23.46
CA TYR A 222 16.96 -0.57 23.08
C TYR A 222 16.77 -0.59 21.56
N PHE A 223 15.69 -1.23 21.09
CA PHE A 223 15.50 -1.55 19.68
C PHE A 223 14.16 -0.99 19.17
N PRO A 224 14.13 0.24 18.63
CA PRO A 224 12.92 0.85 18.05
C PRO A 224 12.38 0.08 16.83
N ASP A 225 13.18 -0.74 16.18
CA ASP A 225 12.71 -1.64 15.13
C ASP A 225 11.99 -2.90 15.67
N PHE A 226 11.85 -3.05 17.00
CA PHE A 226 11.22 -4.22 17.62
C PHE A 226 10.20 -3.86 18.71
N TRP A 227 8.97 -4.35 18.53
CA TRP A 227 7.80 -3.96 19.33
C TRP A 227 7.98 -4.08 20.85
N LYS A 228 8.72 -5.10 21.35
CA LYS A 228 8.79 -5.37 22.80
C LYS A 228 9.34 -4.19 23.59
N HIS A 229 10.25 -3.41 22.99
CA HIS A 229 10.88 -2.31 23.70
C HIS A 229 9.96 -1.08 23.82
N TYR A 230 8.91 -0.98 23.01
CA TYR A 230 7.85 0.01 23.20
C TYR A 230 7.03 -0.23 24.48
N LYS A 231 7.05 -1.46 25.01
CA LYS A 231 6.45 -1.81 26.31
C LYS A 231 7.44 -1.73 27.46
N THR A 232 8.70 -2.15 27.24
CA THR A 232 9.62 -2.43 28.35
C THR A 232 10.73 -1.40 28.56
N SER A 233 10.97 -0.49 27.61
CA SER A 233 12.06 0.49 27.69
C SER A 233 11.54 1.89 27.96
N GLU A 234 11.73 2.38 29.19
CA GLU A 234 11.37 3.76 29.56
C GLU A 234 12.09 4.79 28.68
N ALA A 235 13.38 4.57 28.38
CA ALA A 235 14.15 5.47 27.52
C ALA A 235 13.58 5.58 26.10
N LEU A 236 13.00 4.49 25.58
CA LEU A 236 12.34 4.50 24.27
C LEU A 236 11.00 5.22 24.34
N ILE A 237 10.18 4.94 25.37
CA ILE A 237 8.90 5.61 25.60
C ILE A 237 9.10 7.12 25.74
N ASP A 238 10.10 7.54 26.53
CA ASP A 238 10.45 8.94 26.77
C ASP A 238 10.95 9.64 25.50
N ALA A 239 11.68 8.92 24.62
CA ALA A 239 12.10 9.47 23.34
C ALA A 239 10.92 9.76 22.40
N LEU A 240 9.81 9.03 22.54
CA LEU A 240 8.58 9.17 21.75
C LEU A 240 7.45 9.86 22.52
N ASN A 241 7.79 10.65 23.53
CA ASN A 241 6.87 11.21 24.50
C ASN A 241 5.76 12.07 23.85
N VAL A 242 4.50 11.78 24.22
CA VAL A 242 3.30 12.45 23.68
C VAL A 242 3.23 13.94 24.06
N VAL A 243 3.71 14.34 25.23
CA VAL A 243 3.73 15.75 25.67
C VAL A 243 4.68 16.56 24.79
N SER A 244 5.87 16.02 24.49
CA SER A 244 6.80 16.62 23.53
C SER A 244 6.20 16.72 22.13
N PHE A 245 5.51 15.68 21.67
CA PHE A 245 4.84 15.70 20.37
C PHE A 245 3.77 16.81 20.30
N LYS A 246 2.84 16.84 21.27
CA LYS A 246 1.73 17.81 21.30
C LYS A 246 2.21 19.26 21.51
N SER A 247 3.42 19.48 22.02
CA SER A 247 3.98 20.82 22.28
C SER A 247 4.92 21.34 21.18
N LYS A 248 5.59 20.45 20.44
CA LYS A 248 6.64 20.82 19.46
C LYS A 248 6.22 20.68 18.02
N SER A 249 5.22 19.85 17.74
CA SER A 249 4.85 19.48 16.38
C SER A 249 4.07 20.60 15.70
N LYS A 250 4.54 21.07 14.54
CA LYS A 250 3.73 21.89 13.63
C LYS A 250 2.48 21.14 13.13
N CYS A 251 2.46 19.82 13.28
CA CYS A 251 1.40 18.94 12.79
C CYS A 251 0.34 18.63 13.85
N TYR A 252 0.48 19.10 15.10
CA TYR A 252 -0.51 18.89 16.16
C TYR A 252 -0.84 20.18 16.94
N PRO A 253 -2.13 20.51 17.16
CA PRO A 253 -3.29 19.83 16.58
C PRO A 253 -3.34 20.02 15.06
N PRO A 254 -3.93 19.07 14.31
CA PRO A 254 -4.15 19.24 12.87
C PRO A 254 -5.04 20.46 12.60
N ALA A 255 -4.93 21.04 11.40
CA ALA A 255 -5.74 22.19 11.00
C ALA A 255 -7.24 21.86 10.94
N ASP A 256 -7.56 20.67 10.43
CA ASP A 256 -8.90 20.12 10.40
C ASP A 256 -9.10 19.13 11.54
N THR A 257 -10.34 18.94 11.99
CA THR A 257 -10.68 17.85 12.91
C THR A 257 -10.73 16.55 12.13
N ILE A 258 -9.71 15.70 12.32
CA ILE A 258 -9.52 14.45 11.58
C ILE A 258 -10.19 13.29 12.31
N CYS A 259 -10.11 13.27 13.63
CA CYS A 259 -10.90 12.34 14.45
C CYS A 259 -11.69 13.13 15.49
N ALA A 260 -12.99 13.24 15.25
CA ALA A 260 -13.89 13.99 16.13
C ALA A 260 -14.10 13.26 17.47
N ASP A 261 -14.23 14.03 18.54
CA ASP A 261 -14.48 13.51 19.88
C ASP A 261 -15.69 12.57 19.91
N GLY A 262 -15.49 11.39 20.52
CA GLY A 262 -16.50 10.34 20.61
C GLY A 262 -16.64 9.44 19.38
N THR A 263 -15.95 9.75 18.27
CA THR A 263 -15.88 8.87 17.10
C THR A 263 -14.72 7.89 17.28
N MET A 264 -14.95 6.57 17.22
CA MET A 264 -13.91 5.54 17.44
C MET A 264 -13.12 5.75 18.76
N GLY A 265 -13.79 6.26 19.81
CA GLY A 265 -13.15 6.55 21.09
C GLY A 265 -12.15 7.71 21.06
N CYS A 266 -12.11 8.49 19.98
CA CYS A 266 -11.24 9.65 19.88
C CYS A 266 -11.60 10.74 20.89
N LYS A 267 -10.55 11.44 21.30
CA LYS A 267 -10.58 12.68 22.06
C LYS A 267 -9.39 13.54 21.64
N ASP A 268 -9.66 14.78 21.26
CA ASP A 268 -8.65 15.74 20.78
C ASP A 268 -7.84 15.19 19.59
N ASN A 269 -8.50 14.57 18.60
CA ASN A 269 -7.87 13.88 17.47
C ASN A 269 -6.95 12.70 17.84
N CYS A 270 -7.01 12.20 19.07
CA CYS A 270 -6.23 11.02 19.46
C CYS A 270 -7.10 9.94 20.12
N GLU A 271 -6.63 8.70 20.06
CA GLU A 271 -7.10 7.60 20.90
C GLU A 271 -5.98 7.22 21.89
N GLN A 272 -6.30 6.36 22.86
CA GLN A 272 -5.39 5.94 23.91
C GLN A 272 -5.57 4.46 24.22
N THR A 273 -4.47 3.75 24.49
CA THR A 273 -4.49 2.37 25.01
C THR A 273 -4.81 2.33 26.51
N GLU A 274 -5.37 1.23 27.00
CA GLU A 274 -5.59 1.05 28.44
C GLU A 274 -4.27 1.11 29.23
N ALA A 275 -3.21 0.50 28.67
CA ALA A 275 -1.87 0.56 29.26
C ALA A 275 -1.36 2.01 29.40
N CYS A 276 -1.74 2.90 28.49
CA CYS A 276 -1.40 4.32 28.60
C CYS A 276 -2.22 5.01 29.70
N ALA A 277 -3.53 4.75 29.79
CA ALA A 277 -4.37 5.30 30.86
C ALA A 277 -3.87 4.88 32.25
N GLU A 278 -3.49 3.60 32.42
CA GLU A 278 -2.89 3.11 33.66
C GLU A 278 -1.54 3.82 33.94
N ARG A 279 -0.71 4.02 32.91
CA ARG A 279 0.59 4.69 33.05
C ARG A 279 0.45 6.15 33.46
N GLU A 280 -0.50 6.90 32.88
CA GLU A 280 -0.80 8.27 33.27
C GLU A 280 -1.35 8.37 34.69
N SER A 281 -2.15 7.40 35.13
CA SER A 281 -2.63 7.33 36.53
C SER A 281 -1.47 7.20 37.55
N ASN A 282 -0.34 6.68 37.10
CA ASN A 282 0.91 6.56 37.87
C ASN A 282 1.86 7.75 37.67
N GLY A 283 1.42 8.84 37.03
CA GLY A 283 2.20 10.05 36.83
C GLY A 283 3.32 9.92 35.80
N LYS A 284 3.19 8.97 34.86
CA LYS A 284 4.14 8.75 33.77
C LYS A 284 3.51 9.09 32.42
N ASP A 285 4.33 9.57 31.50
CA ASP A 285 3.90 9.88 30.14
C ASP A 285 3.91 8.64 29.24
N CYS A 286 3.12 8.70 28.18
CA CYS A 286 3.03 7.68 27.14
C CYS A 286 3.79 8.07 25.87
N LEU A 287 4.02 7.08 25.01
CA LEU A 287 4.52 7.32 23.66
C LEU A 287 3.39 7.75 22.72
N VAL A 288 3.73 8.35 21.59
CA VAL A 288 2.79 8.66 20.51
C VAL A 288 3.09 7.81 19.26
N LEU A 289 2.04 7.29 18.64
CA LEU A 289 2.01 6.81 17.26
C LEU A 289 1.20 7.81 16.44
N ALA A 290 1.85 8.48 15.48
CA ALA A 290 1.17 9.38 14.56
C ALA A 290 0.47 8.58 13.46
N LEU A 291 -0.82 8.83 13.26
CA LEU A 291 -1.68 8.20 12.27
C LEU A 291 -2.18 9.22 11.26
N MET A 292 -2.53 8.74 10.07
CA MET A 292 -3.02 9.60 8.99
C MET A 292 -4.48 9.97 9.25
N VAL A 293 -5.41 9.06 8.95
CA VAL A 293 -6.85 9.23 9.14
C VAL A 293 -7.39 7.94 9.76
N PRO A 294 -8.50 7.99 10.51
CA PRO A 294 -8.97 6.84 11.27
C PRO A 294 -9.55 5.72 10.40
N ASP A 295 -10.02 6.03 9.19
CA ASP A 295 -10.55 5.03 8.26
C ASP A 295 -9.45 4.16 7.61
N TYR A 296 -8.17 4.51 7.76
CA TYR A 296 -7.06 3.74 7.20
C TYR A 296 -6.62 2.65 8.16
N ASP A 297 -6.70 1.38 7.72
CA ASP A 297 -6.47 0.20 8.58
C ASP A 297 -7.22 0.32 9.91
N GLN A 298 -8.51 0.69 9.81
CA GLN A 298 -9.36 1.10 10.92
C GLN A 298 -9.25 0.17 12.13
N GLY A 299 -8.80 0.72 13.25
CA GLY A 299 -8.64 0.03 14.53
C GLY A 299 -7.56 -1.06 14.59
N TYR A 300 -6.90 -1.40 13.47
CA TYR A 300 -5.98 -2.53 13.41
C TYR A 300 -4.71 -2.28 14.23
N PHE A 301 -3.98 -1.20 13.96
CA PHE A 301 -2.73 -0.92 14.68
C PHE A 301 -2.97 -0.54 16.13
N GLN A 302 -4.10 0.11 16.40
CA GLN A 302 -4.51 0.45 17.75
C GLN A 302 -4.78 -0.82 18.57
N ALA A 303 -5.54 -1.77 18.02
CA ALA A 303 -5.76 -3.06 18.66
C ALA A 303 -4.46 -3.85 18.82
N VAL A 304 -3.53 -3.83 17.84
CA VAL A 304 -2.23 -4.50 18.00
C VAL A 304 -1.46 -3.93 19.20
N PHE A 305 -1.39 -2.62 19.34
CA PHE A 305 -0.66 -1.97 20.44
C PHE A 305 -1.34 -2.21 21.79
N ASP A 306 -2.67 -2.11 21.85
CA ASP A 306 -3.44 -2.32 23.07
C ASP A 306 -3.37 -3.79 23.55
N ASN A 307 -3.41 -4.76 22.63
CA ASN A 307 -3.24 -6.19 22.94
C ASN A 307 -1.82 -6.56 23.37
N LEU A 308 -0.82 -5.75 23.00
CA LEU A 308 0.56 -5.91 23.45
C LEU A 308 0.82 -5.17 24.78
N ASP A 309 -0.16 -4.45 25.31
CA ASP A 309 -0.07 -3.51 26.43
C ASP A 309 1.05 -2.46 26.22
N ILE A 310 1.13 -1.91 25.01
CA ILE A 310 2.03 -0.79 24.71
C ILE A 310 1.34 0.52 25.14
N PRO A 311 1.96 1.35 25.99
CA PRO A 311 1.34 2.56 26.51
C PRO A 311 1.43 3.70 25.49
N ALA A 312 0.47 3.77 24.56
CA ALA A 312 0.49 4.67 23.41
C ALA A 312 -0.75 5.56 23.33
N TYR A 313 -0.51 6.77 22.81
CA TYR A 313 -1.51 7.58 22.14
C TYR A 313 -1.46 7.33 20.63
N PHE A 314 -2.63 7.32 20.01
CA PHE A 314 -2.82 7.21 18.56
C PHE A 314 -3.34 8.55 18.05
N CYS A 315 -2.49 9.42 17.53
CA CYS A 315 -2.90 10.78 17.16
C CYS A 315 -3.03 10.94 15.64
N PHE A 316 -4.22 11.29 15.17
CA PHE A 316 -4.54 11.49 13.77
C PHE A 316 -4.17 12.90 13.32
N ILE A 317 -3.21 13.00 12.40
CA ILE A 317 -2.68 14.28 11.90
C ILE A 317 -2.77 14.43 10.37
N GLY A 318 -3.44 13.49 9.70
CA GLY A 318 -3.68 13.53 8.26
C GLY A 318 -2.55 12.92 7.46
N TYR A 319 -2.84 12.59 6.20
CA TYR A 319 -1.85 12.04 5.27
C TYR A 319 -0.64 12.98 5.13
N ASP A 320 -0.88 14.25 4.80
CA ASP A 320 0.18 15.25 4.65
C ASP A 320 0.88 15.56 5.97
N GLY A 321 0.15 15.56 7.09
CA GLY A 321 0.72 15.80 8.41
C GLY A 321 1.68 14.69 8.84
N VAL A 322 1.34 13.42 8.60
CA VAL A 322 2.24 12.28 8.86
C VAL A 322 3.47 12.36 7.94
N ASN A 323 3.28 12.64 6.65
CA ASN A 323 4.37 12.77 5.69
C ASN A 323 5.36 13.87 6.12
N GLN A 324 4.84 15.03 6.52
CA GLN A 324 5.67 16.13 7.01
C GLN A 324 6.37 15.78 8.33
N PHE A 325 5.63 15.23 9.29
CA PHE A 325 6.16 14.83 10.60
C PHE A 325 7.35 13.86 10.46
N ALA A 326 7.19 12.81 9.66
CA ALA A 326 8.24 11.83 9.43
C ALA A 326 9.40 12.40 8.60
N ALA A 327 9.12 13.16 7.54
CA ALA A 327 10.16 13.73 6.69
C ALA A 327 11.03 14.77 7.41
N ASP A 328 10.45 15.56 8.31
CA ASP A 328 11.21 16.54 9.10
C ASP A 328 12.09 15.83 10.15
N ALA A 329 11.56 14.80 10.83
CA ALA A 329 12.34 13.97 11.74
C ALA A 329 13.50 13.25 11.04
N ALA A 330 13.31 12.80 9.80
CA ALA A 330 14.37 12.18 9.01
C ALA A 330 15.53 13.15 8.65
N LYS A 331 15.28 14.46 8.64
CA LYS A 331 16.31 15.49 8.39
C LYS A 331 17.11 15.80 9.66
N THR A 332 16.45 15.84 10.81
CA THR A 332 17.05 16.19 12.11
C THR A 332 17.64 14.99 12.84
N GLY A 333 17.19 13.77 12.51
CA GLY A 333 17.50 12.55 13.24
C GLY A 333 16.62 12.34 14.47
N ASP A 334 15.50 13.07 14.57
CA ASP A 334 14.61 12.98 15.72
C ASP A 334 13.90 11.61 15.77
N PRO A 335 13.66 11.07 16.98
CA PRO A 335 12.88 9.86 17.17
C PRO A 335 11.40 10.13 16.86
N VAL A 336 10.82 9.31 15.99
CA VAL A 336 9.39 9.35 15.67
C VAL A 336 8.84 7.94 15.51
N LEU A 337 7.52 7.82 15.68
CA LEU A 337 6.77 6.60 15.43
C LEU A 337 5.51 6.99 14.65
N PHE A 338 5.33 6.39 13.47
CA PHE A 338 4.23 6.75 12.59
C PHE A 338 3.72 5.56 11.78
N TYR A 339 2.45 5.62 11.41
CA TYR A 339 1.83 4.68 10.48
C TYR A 339 2.10 5.10 9.03
N HIS A 340 2.39 4.14 8.16
CA HIS A 340 2.47 4.34 6.72
C HIS A 340 2.24 3.01 5.97
N TYR A 341 2.19 3.09 4.65
CA TYR A 341 2.10 1.94 3.76
C TYR A 341 3.04 2.04 2.57
N GLU A 342 3.38 0.87 2.01
CA GLU A 342 4.07 0.68 0.75
C GLU A 342 3.18 -0.11 -0.21
N PRO A 343 3.16 0.21 -1.51
CA PRO A 343 3.91 1.26 -2.17
C PRO A 343 3.32 2.66 -1.95
N ASP A 344 4.21 3.64 -1.72
CA ASP A 344 3.88 5.06 -1.71
C ASP A 344 5.13 5.87 -2.09
N LEU A 345 4.95 7.01 -2.79
CA LEU A 345 6.04 7.89 -3.19
C LEU A 345 6.87 8.41 -2.00
N PHE A 346 6.26 8.51 -0.82
CA PHE A 346 6.94 8.88 0.42
C PHE A 346 8.16 7.98 0.70
N HIS A 347 8.00 6.66 0.59
CA HIS A 347 9.10 5.71 0.82
C HIS A 347 10.15 5.71 -0.30
N VAL A 348 9.75 6.06 -1.52
CA VAL A 348 10.67 6.21 -2.66
C VAL A 348 11.56 7.44 -2.47
N THR A 349 10.96 8.57 -2.09
CA THR A 349 11.66 9.85 -1.89
C THR A 349 12.51 9.88 -0.63
N ASN A 350 12.13 9.12 0.40
CA ASN A 350 12.86 9.00 1.66
C ASN A 350 13.57 7.63 1.82
N LYS A 351 14.07 7.08 0.72
CA LYS A 351 14.71 5.75 0.71
C LYS A 351 15.82 5.64 1.77
N GLY A 352 15.72 4.61 2.61
CA GLY A 352 16.70 4.31 3.66
C GLY A 352 16.70 5.26 4.86
N LYS A 353 15.63 6.07 5.02
CA LYS A 353 15.48 6.98 6.18
C LYS A 353 14.65 6.40 7.31
N PHE A 354 13.89 5.34 7.05
CA PHE A 354 12.98 4.74 8.01
C PHE A 354 13.14 3.23 8.04
N ASP A 355 12.94 2.65 9.21
CA ASP A 355 12.84 1.22 9.43
C ASP A 355 11.41 0.86 9.85
N ARG A 356 10.93 -0.28 9.36
CA ARG A 356 9.63 -0.81 9.76
C ARG A 356 9.76 -1.51 11.10
N VAL A 357 8.86 -1.19 12.03
CA VAL A 357 8.78 -1.84 13.33
C VAL A 357 8.28 -3.27 13.15
N ALA A 358 9.04 -4.24 13.62
CA ALA A 358 8.66 -5.64 13.63
C ALA A 358 7.61 -5.88 14.72
N LEU A 359 6.33 -5.82 14.33
CA LEU A 359 5.18 -6.23 15.14
C LEU A 359 4.96 -7.76 15.03
N PRO A 360 4.38 -8.40 16.06
CA PRO A 360 4.03 -9.82 15.96
C PRO A 360 3.03 -10.05 14.82
N ARG A 361 3.03 -11.26 14.27
CA ARG A 361 2.00 -11.65 13.31
C ARG A 361 0.66 -11.73 14.02
N THR A 362 -0.38 -11.23 13.36
CA THR A 362 -1.74 -11.41 13.81
C THR A 362 -2.17 -12.87 13.69
N ASP A 363 -3.04 -13.29 14.61
CA ASP A 363 -3.71 -14.57 14.54
C ASP A 363 -4.87 -14.47 13.53
N PRO A 364 -4.84 -15.22 12.43
CA PRO A 364 -5.88 -15.16 11.40
C PRO A 364 -7.28 -15.49 11.90
N GLU A 365 -7.44 -16.27 12.98
CA GLU A 365 -8.75 -16.56 13.57
C GLU A 365 -9.31 -15.35 14.32
N ARG A 366 -8.43 -14.62 15.02
CA ARG A 366 -8.78 -13.41 15.77
C ARG A 366 -9.09 -12.23 14.86
N VAL A 367 -8.35 -12.09 13.75
CA VAL A 367 -8.67 -11.09 12.70
C VAL A 367 -10.08 -11.27 12.14
N LYS A 368 -10.65 -12.50 12.16
CA LYS A 368 -12.04 -12.71 11.73
C LYS A 368 -13.08 -12.09 12.66
N LEU A 369 -12.71 -11.82 13.90
CA LEU A 369 -13.56 -11.30 14.96
C LEU A 369 -13.37 -9.78 15.15
N ALA A 370 -12.45 -9.17 14.39
CA ALA A 370 -12.24 -7.73 14.40
C ALA A 370 -13.55 -7.02 14.01
N THR A 371 -14.02 -6.10 14.85
CA THR A 371 -15.20 -5.28 14.57
C THR A 371 -14.86 -4.03 13.75
N GLY A 372 -13.57 -3.65 13.67
CA GLY A 372 -13.13 -2.39 13.08
C GLY A 372 -13.33 -1.18 14.02
N ASP A 373 -14.03 -1.36 15.14
CA ASP A 373 -14.48 -0.27 16.00
C ASP A 373 -13.58 -0.06 17.23
N TYR A 374 -12.27 0.14 17.02
CA TYR A 374 -11.38 0.48 18.13
C TYR A 374 -11.91 1.74 18.86
N GLY A 375 -11.90 1.71 20.20
CA GLY A 375 -12.39 2.82 21.02
C GLY A 375 -13.91 2.91 21.19
N GLU A 376 -14.71 1.94 20.75
CA GLU A 376 -16.19 1.93 20.95
C GLU A 376 -16.62 2.00 22.43
N HIS A 377 -15.76 1.59 23.36
CA HIS A 377 -15.99 1.67 24.80
C HIS A 377 -15.48 2.97 25.43
N GLY A 378 -14.87 3.84 24.63
CA GLY A 378 -14.35 5.14 25.05
C GLY A 378 -12.83 5.18 25.20
N PHE A 379 -12.33 6.39 25.42
CA PHE A 379 -10.91 6.72 25.47
C PHE A 379 -10.18 5.98 26.60
N GLY A 380 -9.15 5.20 26.26
CA GLY A 380 -8.35 4.46 27.23
C GLY A 380 -9.03 3.21 27.80
N ILE A 381 -10.13 2.74 27.20
CA ILE A 381 -10.86 1.55 27.67
C ILE A 381 -10.60 0.39 26.70
N LYS A 382 -10.05 -0.70 27.25
CA LYS A 382 -9.67 -1.88 26.48
C LYS A 382 -10.87 -2.58 25.88
N LEU A 383 -10.74 -2.93 24.60
CA LEU A 383 -11.61 -3.88 23.92
C LEU A 383 -11.11 -5.30 24.19
N VAL A 384 -12.04 -6.22 24.48
CA VAL A 384 -11.73 -7.66 24.38
C VAL A 384 -11.82 -8.05 22.90
N THR A 385 -10.90 -7.58 22.06
CA THR A 385 -10.78 -8.02 20.66
C THR A 385 -9.36 -7.83 20.11
N LEU A 386 -8.63 -8.93 20.05
CA LEU A 386 -8.09 -9.62 18.88
C LEU A 386 -7.43 -10.85 19.48
#